data_AF-A0A520HNX7-F1
#
_entry.id   AF-A0A520HNX7-F1
#
_cell.length_a   1.000
_cell.length_b   1.000
_cell.length_c   1.000
_cell.angle_alpha   90.00
_cell.angle_beta   90.00
_cell.angle_gamma   90.00
#
_symmetry.space_group_name_H-M   'P 1'
#
loop_
_entity.id
_entity.type
_entity.pdbx_description
1 polymer ?
#
loop_
_entity_poly.entity_id
_entity_poly.type
_entity_poly.pdbx_seq_one_letter_code
_entity_poly.pdbx_strand_id
1 'polypeptide(L)'
;MIRTLAIVLGLSALPLPALAATVADEPGGNARLGTTQLIGAPTIEQIPDQLDATQREAYKTVFAAIRDGKWTDAQIGLDTMKPGPLHAIARAEMYTAKGSPRVEMEPLVALLNEAPELPEAAQISRLATTRGAVDLPPLPTAQRLIWQDGAPRRVRAKSLQGDMIAADLALKMQPYVKADMGREAQSLLESTPGLTPEALTEWQQKIAWIYFLQGDDVNARVMAAKAQDGVGDWAVQGRWVGALSAWRQNDCANAETGFEGVAARAGDVDLRAAALYWASRADMVCSRPDKIEGRLKAAAQFGESFYGQLARQQLAMKDKGTSVGGLVASDWKVVGKRPN
;
A
#
# COMPACT_ATOMS: atom_id res chain seq x y z
N MET A 1 20.24 -48.61 -52.51
CA MET A 1 18.92 -48.36 -51.89
C MET A 1 18.97 -48.90 -50.46
N ILE A 2 19.71 -48.25 -49.55
CA ILE A 2 19.25 -47.29 -48.52
C ILE A 2 17.92 -47.71 -47.85
N ARG A 3 18.04 -48.25 -46.63
CA ARG A 3 17.07 -48.10 -45.53
C ARG A 3 17.79 -48.41 -44.22
N THR A 4 18.38 -47.39 -43.63
CA THR A 4 18.99 -47.44 -42.31
C THR A 4 17.99 -46.88 -41.32
N LEU A 5 17.45 -47.73 -40.43
CA LEU A 5 16.65 -47.31 -39.28
C LEU A 5 17.59 -46.63 -38.26
N ALA A 6 17.33 -45.36 -37.95
CA ALA A 6 17.94 -44.67 -36.82
C ALA A 6 16.96 -44.69 -35.64
N ILE A 7 17.38 -45.36 -34.57
CA ILE A 7 16.71 -45.40 -33.26
C ILE A 7 17.02 -44.08 -32.55
N VAL A 8 16.00 -43.28 -32.26
CA VAL A 8 16.11 -42.08 -31.41
C VAL A 8 15.71 -42.47 -29.99
N LEU A 9 16.68 -42.48 -29.08
CA LEU A 9 16.51 -42.61 -27.64
C LEU A 9 15.87 -41.33 -27.08
N GLY A 10 14.67 -41.44 -26.52
CA GLY A 10 14.01 -40.38 -25.77
C GLY A 10 14.58 -40.26 -24.37
N LEU A 11 15.08 -39.08 -24.00
CA LEU A 11 15.37 -38.71 -22.63
C LEU A 11 14.07 -38.21 -21.97
N SER A 12 13.46 -39.04 -21.15
CA SER A 12 12.35 -38.68 -20.26
C SER A 12 12.90 -38.15 -18.94
N ALA A 13 12.74 -36.84 -18.69
CA ALA A 13 13.02 -36.22 -17.40
C ALA A 13 11.78 -36.33 -16.50
N LEU A 14 11.88 -37.13 -15.44
CA LEU A 14 10.90 -37.21 -14.34
C LEU A 14 11.24 -36.15 -13.28
N PRO A 15 10.28 -35.39 -12.74
CA PRO A 15 10.51 -34.51 -11.60
C PRO A 15 10.47 -35.28 -10.27
N LEU A 16 11.52 -35.13 -9.46
CA LEU A 16 11.58 -35.61 -8.07
C LEU A 16 10.83 -34.65 -7.12
N PRO A 17 10.13 -35.16 -6.09
CA PRO A 17 9.40 -34.33 -5.14
C PRO A 17 10.33 -33.71 -4.09
N ALA A 18 10.11 -32.44 -3.75
CA ALA A 18 10.81 -31.74 -2.67
C ALA A 18 10.23 -32.16 -1.31
N LEU A 19 11.07 -32.74 -0.45
CA LEU A 19 10.74 -32.96 0.97
C LEU A 19 10.68 -31.61 1.70
N ALA A 20 9.54 -31.31 2.30
CA ALA A 20 9.41 -30.25 3.30
C ALA A 20 9.91 -30.80 4.65
N ALA A 21 11.00 -30.23 5.18
CA ALA A 21 11.45 -30.51 6.53
C ALA A 21 10.56 -29.75 7.53
N THR A 22 9.87 -30.50 8.38
CA THR A 22 9.12 -29.97 9.53
C THR A 22 10.11 -29.58 10.63
N VAL A 23 10.18 -28.29 10.97
CA VAL A 23 10.94 -27.81 12.12
C VAL A 23 10.03 -27.92 13.34
N ALA A 24 10.44 -28.76 14.30
CA ALA A 24 9.77 -28.93 15.58
C ALA A 24 9.90 -27.66 16.44
N ASP A 25 8.83 -27.36 17.16
CA ASP A 25 8.71 -26.23 18.09
C ASP A 25 9.12 -26.72 19.50
N GLU A 26 10.15 -26.12 20.09
CA GLU A 26 10.39 -26.15 21.54
C GLU A 26 10.85 -24.77 22.04
N PRO A 27 10.49 -24.40 23.29
CA PRO A 27 10.39 -23.01 23.69
C PRO A 27 11.60 -22.51 24.50
N GLY A 28 11.87 -21.21 24.37
CA GLY A 28 12.54 -20.41 25.40
C GLY A 28 14.07 -20.43 25.40
N GLY A 29 14.67 -19.52 24.64
CA GLY A 29 16.08 -19.18 24.79
C GLY A 29 16.45 -17.96 23.95
N ASN A 30 16.97 -16.92 24.61
CA ASN A 30 17.46 -15.68 23.99
C ASN A 30 18.53 -15.96 22.92
N ALA A 31 18.11 -16.21 21.69
CA ALA A 31 19.00 -16.34 20.54
C ALA A 31 19.12 -14.97 19.85
N ARG A 32 20.28 -14.34 20.02
CA ARG A 32 20.75 -13.27 19.14
C ARG A 32 20.66 -13.79 17.71
N LEU A 33 19.75 -13.21 16.92
CA LEU A 33 19.58 -13.56 15.51
C LEU A 33 20.91 -13.38 14.79
N GLY A 34 21.44 -14.50 14.30
CA GLY A 34 22.64 -14.54 13.48
C GLY A 34 22.46 -13.68 12.23
N THR A 35 23.48 -12.89 11.94
CA THR A 35 23.63 -12.04 10.77
C THR A 35 23.67 -12.86 9.49
N THR A 36 22.52 -13.13 8.88
CA THR A 36 22.45 -13.46 7.46
C THR A 36 22.69 -12.17 6.67
N GLN A 37 23.92 -12.00 6.22
CA GLN A 37 24.39 -10.82 5.50
C GLN A 37 23.75 -10.78 4.10
N LEU A 38 22.67 -10.01 3.95
CA LEU A 38 22.14 -9.64 2.64
C LEU A 38 23.17 -8.72 1.96
N ILE A 39 23.72 -9.17 0.84
CA ILE A 39 24.63 -8.38 0.00
C ILE A 39 23.86 -7.13 -0.46
N GLY A 40 24.24 -5.96 0.06
CA GLY A 40 23.59 -4.66 -0.23
C GLY A 40 22.82 -4.03 0.93
N ALA A 41 22.73 -4.67 2.10
CA ALA A 41 22.21 -3.98 3.30
C ALA A 41 23.19 -2.89 3.73
N PRO A 42 22.77 -1.61 3.90
CA PRO A 42 23.63 -0.60 4.46
C PRO A 42 24.09 -1.10 5.84
N THR A 43 25.41 -1.09 6.07
CA THR A 43 25.98 -1.25 7.41
C THR A 43 25.17 -0.33 8.32
N ILE A 44 24.43 -0.89 9.28
CA ILE A 44 23.75 -0.08 10.28
C ILE A 44 24.88 0.57 11.09
N GLU A 45 25.31 1.76 10.68
CA GLU A 45 26.10 2.64 11.52
C GLU A 45 25.29 2.80 12.80
N GLN A 46 25.79 2.20 13.89
CA GLN A 46 25.11 2.25 15.17
C GLN A 46 24.93 3.71 15.57
N ILE A 47 23.69 4.08 15.85
CA ILE A 47 23.34 5.41 16.37
C ILE A 47 24.17 5.61 17.63
N PRO A 48 24.97 6.70 17.73
CA PRO A 48 25.78 6.94 18.93
C PRO A 48 24.90 7.08 20.17
N ASP A 49 25.37 6.59 21.31
CA ASP A 49 24.69 6.78 22.59
C ASP A 49 24.57 8.27 22.91
N GLN A 50 23.34 8.79 22.92
CA GLN A 50 23.05 10.21 23.19
C GLN A 50 23.01 10.55 24.69
N LEU A 51 22.84 9.53 25.54
CA LEU A 51 22.70 9.66 26.99
C LEU A 51 23.60 8.65 27.70
N ASP A 52 24.30 9.12 28.72
CA ASP A 52 25.02 8.23 29.62
C ASP A 52 24.05 7.42 30.52
N ALA A 53 24.54 6.36 31.15
CA ALA A 53 23.72 5.49 31.99
C ALA A 53 23.09 6.23 33.19
N THR A 54 23.79 7.21 33.75
CA THR A 54 23.34 7.96 34.92
C THR A 54 22.24 8.96 34.59
N GLN A 55 22.37 9.67 33.46
CA GLN A 55 21.38 10.57 32.90
C GLN A 55 20.10 9.81 32.54
N ARG A 56 20.24 8.62 31.95
CA ARG A 56 19.09 7.78 31.59
C ARG A 56 18.24 7.41 32.79
N GLU A 57 18.86 6.98 33.89
CA GLU A 57 18.13 6.67 35.12
C GLU A 57 17.55 7.93 35.77
N ALA A 58 18.29 9.04 35.80
CA ALA A 58 17.79 10.31 36.33
C ALA A 58 16.54 10.80 35.58
N TYR A 59 16.55 10.81 34.24
CA TYR A 59 15.37 11.22 33.46
C TYR A 59 14.19 10.28 33.68
N LYS A 60 14.40 8.96 33.76
CA LYS A 60 13.33 8.01 34.08
C LYS A 60 12.65 8.36 35.41
N THR A 61 13.44 8.70 36.43
CA THR A 61 12.92 9.13 37.73
C THR A 61 12.14 10.44 37.62
N VAL A 62 12.64 11.44 36.89
CA VAL A 62 11.93 12.71 36.69
C VAL A 62 10.60 12.51 35.96
N PHE A 63 10.57 11.79 34.84
CA PHE A 63 9.32 11.51 34.11
C PHE A 63 8.34 10.61 34.89
N ALA A 64 8.84 9.75 35.80
CA ALA A 64 7.98 9.05 36.74
C ALA A 64 7.36 10.01 37.77
N ALA A 65 8.14 10.92 38.34
CA ALA A 65 7.65 11.94 39.27
C ALA A 65 6.61 12.88 38.65
N ILE A 66 6.82 13.29 37.38
CA ILE A 66 5.84 14.09 36.61
C ILE A 66 4.52 13.33 36.45
N ARG A 67 4.57 12.05 36.04
CA ARG A 67 3.37 11.21 35.88
C ARG A 67 2.64 10.95 37.21
N ASP A 68 3.39 10.84 38.30
CA ASP A 68 2.85 10.65 39.65
C ASP A 68 2.34 11.98 40.29
N GLY A 69 2.50 13.12 39.62
CA GLY A 69 2.10 14.43 40.13
C GLY A 69 2.99 14.98 41.24
N LYS A 70 4.21 14.45 41.40
CA LYS A 70 5.22 14.90 42.37
C LYS A 70 6.06 16.04 41.78
N TRP A 71 5.43 17.20 41.59
CA TRP A 71 6.01 18.34 40.88
C TRP A 71 7.32 18.86 41.48
N THR A 72 7.37 18.97 42.81
CA THR A 72 8.57 19.46 43.52
C THR A 72 9.74 18.51 43.35
N ASP A 73 9.51 17.20 43.45
CA ASP A 73 10.55 16.17 43.28
C ASP A 73 11.07 16.16 41.84
N ALA A 74 10.17 16.31 40.86
CA ALA A 74 10.53 16.41 39.45
C ALA A 74 11.39 17.66 39.17
N GLN A 75 11.01 18.82 39.72
CA GLN A 75 11.76 20.06 39.54
C GLN A 75 13.16 19.96 40.18
N ILE A 76 13.25 19.47 41.43
CA ILE A 76 14.55 19.30 42.11
C ILE A 76 15.43 18.31 41.35
N GLY A 77 14.86 17.17 40.92
CA GLY A 77 15.59 16.16 40.15
C GLY A 77 16.14 16.72 38.84
N LEU A 78 15.37 17.56 38.17
CA LEU A 78 15.75 18.20 36.91
C LEU A 78 16.76 19.34 37.09
N ASP A 79 16.67 20.12 38.16
CA ASP A 79 17.60 21.23 38.43
C ASP A 79 18.96 20.72 38.99
N THR A 80 18.98 19.54 39.63
CA THR A 80 20.20 18.94 40.20
C THR A 80 21.04 18.22 39.16
N MET A 81 20.42 17.69 38.11
CA MET A 81 21.12 16.94 37.09
C MET A 81 21.87 17.85 36.11
N LYS A 82 22.88 17.30 35.42
CA LYS A 82 23.62 18.04 34.39
C LYS A 82 22.66 18.40 33.23
N PRO A 83 22.70 19.63 32.71
CA PRO A 83 21.93 20.02 31.53
C PRO A 83 22.11 19.01 30.40
N GLY A 84 21.00 18.59 29.79
CA GLY A 84 21.00 17.58 28.75
C GLY A 84 19.76 17.64 27.87
N PRO A 85 19.68 16.81 26.82
CA PRO A 85 18.73 16.99 25.73
C PRO A 85 17.27 16.86 26.15
N LEU A 86 16.95 16.15 27.24
CA LEU A 86 15.56 15.98 27.69
C LEU A 86 15.10 17.04 28.70
N HIS A 87 15.94 18.02 29.08
CA HIS A 87 15.54 19.04 30.06
C HIS A 87 14.37 19.90 29.57
N ALA A 88 14.47 20.42 28.35
CA ALA A 88 13.44 21.27 27.78
C ALA A 88 12.10 20.52 27.67
N ILE A 89 12.14 19.25 27.23
CA ILE A 89 10.96 18.38 27.13
C ILE A 89 10.38 18.09 28.51
N ALA A 90 11.20 17.75 29.50
CA ALA A 90 10.73 17.49 30.86
C ALA A 90 10.09 18.74 31.52
N ARG A 91 10.67 19.93 31.31
CA ARG A 91 10.06 21.20 31.75
C ARG A 91 8.74 21.46 31.02
N ALA A 92 8.69 21.23 29.71
CA ALA A 92 7.49 21.39 28.90
C ALA A 92 6.35 20.49 29.35
N GLU A 93 6.62 19.21 29.57
CA GLU A 93 5.64 18.24 30.08
C GLU A 93 5.17 18.64 31.48
N MET A 94 6.08 19.04 32.37
CA MET A 94 5.73 19.52 33.70
C MET A 94 4.80 20.74 33.63
N TYR A 95 5.08 21.74 32.79
CA TYR A 95 4.28 22.96 32.67
C TYR A 95 2.92 22.77 32.01
N THR A 96 2.80 21.77 31.13
CA THR A 96 1.55 21.48 30.41
C THR A 96 0.70 20.40 31.07
N ALA A 97 1.26 19.64 32.02
CA ALA A 97 0.56 18.58 32.73
C ALA A 97 -0.61 19.08 33.58
N LYS A 98 -1.65 18.24 33.66
CA LYS A 98 -2.86 18.53 34.44
C LYS A 98 -2.52 18.55 35.93
N GLY A 99 -2.84 19.66 36.60
CA GLY A 99 -2.59 19.82 38.04
C GLY A 99 -1.19 20.31 38.38
N SER A 100 -0.38 20.68 37.38
CA SER A 100 0.88 21.38 37.60
C SER A 100 0.67 22.70 38.34
N PRO A 101 1.62 23.12 39.20
CA PRO A 101 1.66 24.46 39.76
C PRO A 101 1.56 25.54 38.68
N ARG A 102 0.99 26.68 39.06
CA ARG A 102 0.91 27.84 38.17
C ARG A 102 2.32 28.38 37.92
N VAL A 103 2.75 28.31 36.67
CA VAL A 103 4.05 28.82 36.21
C VAL A 103 3.91 30.29 35.79
N GLU A 104 4.82 31.16 36.16
CA GLU A 104 4.76 32.56 35.72
C GLU A 104 5.18 32.74 34.25
N MET A 105 5.09 33.96 33.73
CA MET A 105 5.41 34.25 32.32
C MET A 105 6.90 33.98 31.99
N GLU A 106 7.81 34.38 32.87
CA GLU A 106 9.26 34.39 32.61
C GLU A 106 9.82 32.99 32.32
N PRO A 107 9.49 31.92 33.09
CA PRO A 107 9.95 30.56 32.78
C PRO A 107 9.40 30.01 31.45
N LEU A 108 8.20 30.43 31.04
CA LEU A 108 7.60 29.99 29.78
C LEU A 108 8.31 30.62 28.58
N VAL A 109 8.62 31.91 28.65
CA VAL A 109 9.36 32.62 27.61
C VAL A 109 10.81 32.13 27.56
N ALA A 110 11.44 31.85 28.70
CA ALA A 110 12.78 31.26 28.75
C ALA A 110 12.81 29.90 28.05
N LEU A 111 11.84 29.02 28.33
CA LEU A 111 11.75 27.70 27.71
C LEU A 111 11.54 27.76 26.19
N LEU A 112 10.70 28.67 25.71
CA LEU A 112 10.46 28.86 24.27
C LEU A 112 11.69 29.41 23.53
N ASN A 113 12.53 30.21 24.19
CA ASN A 113 13.78 30.68 23.61
C ASN A 113 14.87 29.60 23.60
N GLU A 114 14.89 28.73 24.60
CA GLU A 114 15.84 27.61 24.69
C GLU A 114 15.52 26.52 23.67
N ALA A 115 14.24 26.17 23.52
CA ALA A 115 13.79 25.04 22.72
C ALA A 115 12.50 25.38 21.95
N PRO A 116 12.61 26.08 20.81
CA PRO A 116 11.45 26.48 20.01
C PRO A 116 10.81 25.30 19.23
N GLU A 117 11.52 24.18 19.05
CA GLU A 117 11.06 23.03 18.24
C GLU A 117 10.30 21.98 19.07
N LEU A 118 10.02 22.27 20.35
CA LEU A 118 9.28 21.38 21.24
C LEU A 118 7.89 21.01 20.69
N PRO A 119 7.45 19.76 20.87
CA PRO A 119 6.10 19.34 20.46
C PRO A 119 5.01 20.13 21.19
N GLU A 120 5.25 20.54 22.44
CA GLU A 120 4.34 21.36 23.23
C GLU A 120 4.52 22.88 23.02
N ALA A 121 5.44 23.33 22.16
CA ALA A 121 5.79 24.76 22.02
C ALA A 121 4.56 25.63 21.73
N ALA A 122 3.63 25.15 20.90
CA ALA A 122 2.38 25.85 20.59
C ALA A 122 1.43 25.96 21.80
N GLN A 123 1.47 25.02 22.73
CA GLN A 123 0.69 25.08 23.97
C GLN A 123 1.33 26.04 24.97
N ILE A 124 2.65 26.00 25.09
CA ILE A 124 3.44 26.89 25.95
C ILE A 124 3.32 28.34 25.49
N SER A 125 3.36 28.60 24.19
CA SER A 125 3.17 29.96 23.64
C SER A 125 1.79 30.53 23.97
N ARG A 126 0.72 29.75 23.80
CA ARG A 126 -0.62 30.14 24.23
C ARG A 126 -0.67 30.43 25.73
N LEU A 127 -0.05 29.57 26.55
CA LEU A 127 0.02 29.79 27.99
C LEU A 127 0.74 31.10 28.31
N ALA A 128 1.90 31.37 27.69
CA ALA A 128 2.64 32.61 27.88
C ALA A 128 1.82 33.85 27.46
N THR A 129 1.10 33.80 26.34
CA THR A 129 0.18 34.88 25.92
C THR A 129 -0.91 35.12 26.96
N THR A 130 -1.53 34.07 27.53
CA THR A 130 -2.53 34.25 28.60
C THR A 130 -1.95 34.86 29.88
N ARG A 131 -0.63 34.81 30.05
CA ARG A 131 0.09 35.41 31.18
C ARG A 131 0.59 36.82 30.90
N GLY A 132 0.40 37.35 29.69
CA GLY A 132 0.76 38.71 29.30
C GLY A 132 2.02 38.82 28.44
N ALA A 133 2.55 37.72 27.91
CA ALA A 133 3.64 37.78 26.94
C ALA A 133 3.16 38.35 25.61
N VAL A 134 3.83 39.41 25.13
CA VAL A 134 3.52 40.11 23.87
C VAL A 134 4.57 39.80 22.80
N ASP A 135 5.85 39.71 23.18
CA ASP A 135 6.96 39.29 22.31
C ASP A 135 7.32 37.82 22.57
N LEU A 136 6.87 36.93 21.68
CA LEU A 136 7.17 35.50 21.72
C LEU A 136 8.07 35.12 20.54
N PRO A 137 9.01 34.18 20.71
CA PRO A 137 9.85 33.73 19.61
C PRO A 137 9.01 33.03 18.53
N PRO A 138 9.40 33.13 17.25
CA PRO A 138 8.69 32.46 16.17
C PRO A 138 8.82 30.94 16.32
N LEU A 139 7.67 30.25 16.25
CA LEU A 139 7.61 28.78 16.31
C LEU A 139 7.78 28.16 14.92
N PRO A 140 8.30 26.92 14.82
CA PRO A 140 8.28 26.18 13.58
C PRO A 140 6.86 25.95 13.09
N THR A 141 6.70 25.97 11.77
CA THR A 141 5.41 25.72 11.13
C THR A 141 5.24 24.24 10.83
N ALA A 142 4.03 23.72 11.07
CA ALA A 142 3.70 22.34 10.72
C ALA A 142 3.84 22.15 9.20
N GLN A 143 4.69 21.20 8.81
CA GLN A 143 4.84 20.84 7.40
C GLN A 143 3.61 20.05 6.94
N ARG A 144 3.12 20.37 5.74
CA ARG A 144 2.05 19.58 5.12
C ARG A 144 2.59 18.19 4.82
N LEU A 145 1.99 17.17 5.42
CA LEU A 145 2.26 15.79 5.03
C LEU A 145 1.88 15.61 3.56
N ILE A 146 2.85 15.17 2.77
CA ILE A 146 2.61 14.71 1.41
C ILE A 146 2.40 13.21 1.44
N TRP A 147 1.43 12.74 0.67
CA TRP A 147 1.24 11.32 0.46
C TRP A 147 2.54 10.77 -0.15
N GLN A 148 3.09 9.75 0.48
CA GLN A 148 4.16 8.97 -0.13
C GLN A 148 3.49 7.88 -0.93
N ASP A 149 3.74 7.94 -2.24
CA ASP A 149 3.36 6.93 -3.21
C ASP A 149 3.74 5.53 -2.66
N GLY A 150 2.76 4.62 -2.61
CA GLY A 150 2.86 3.28 -2.02
C GLY A 150 2.23 2.23 -2.93
N ALA A 151 2.65 0.96 -2.80
CA ALA A 151 2.16 -0.10 -3.68
C ALA A 151 0.62 -0.14 -3.72
N PRO A 152 0.01 -0.22 -4.92
CA PRO A 152 -1.43 -0.18 -5.04
C PRO A 152 -2.00 -1.44 -4.43
N ARG A 153 -3.10 -1.28 -3.71
CA ARG A 153 -3.83 -2.39 -3.15
C ARG A 153 -4.80 -2.88 -4.21
N ARG A 154 -4.74 -4.17 -4.53
CA ARG A 154 -5.72 -4.80 -5.43
C ARG A 154 -7.13 -4.61 -4.87
N VAL A 155 -7.93 -3.76 -5.51
CA VAL A 155 -9.32 -3.54 -5.15
C VAL A 155 -10.19 -4.45 -6.01
N ARG A 156 -11.09 -5.21 -5.37
CA ARG A 156 -12.14 -5.95 -6.07
C ARG A 156 -13.37 -5.06 -6.19
N ALA A 157 -14.11 -5.20 -7.30
CA ALA A 157 -15.44 -4.62 -7.40
C ALA A 157 -16.28 -5.09 -6.20
N LYS A 158 -16.95 -4.16 -5.53
CA LYS A 158 -17.76 -4.47 -4.34
C LYS A 158 -19.03 -5.17 -4.80
N SER A 159 -19.35 -6.30 -4.18
CA SER A 159 -20.70 -6.86 -4.25
C SER A 159 -21.64 -5.97 -3.44
N LEU A 160 -22.86 -5.77 -3.92
CA LEU A 160 -23.87 -5.00 -3.17
C LEU A 160 -24.50 -5.87 -2.08
N GLN A 161 -24.39 -5.45 -0.83
CA GLN A 161 -25.21 -5.96 0.27
C GLN A 161 -26.53 -5.17 0.30
N GLY A 162 -27.65 -5.81 0.00
CA GLY A 162 -28.96 -5.17 0.16
C GLY A 162 -30.15 -5.94 -0.41
N ASP A 163 -29.93 -6.89 -1.32
CA ASP A 163 -31.00 -7.67 -1.95
C ASP A 163 -31.04 -9.11 -1.42
N MET A 164 -32.15 -9.49 -0.80
CA MET A 164 -32.38 -10.85 -0.29
C MET A 164 -32.41 -11.90 -1.42
N ILE A 165 -32.89 -11.52 -2.61
CA ILE A 165 -32.91 -12.40 -3.79
C ILE A 165 -31.48 -12.64 -4.27
N ALA A 166 -30.67 -11.59 -4.37
CA ALA A 166 -29.26 -11.71 -4.73
C ALA A 166 -28.46 -12.54 -3.71
N ALA A 167 -28.78 -12.43 -2.41
CA ALA A 167 -28.18 -13.23 -1.36
C ALA A 167 -28.53 -14.73 -1.47
N ASP A 168 -29.80 -15.06 -1.71
CA ASP A 168 -30.24 -16.45 -1.95
C ASP A 168 -29.61 -17.03 -3.23
N LEU A 169 -29.59 -16.26 -4.31
CA LEU A 169 -28.90 -16.63 -5.54
C LEU A 169 -27.42 -16.90 -5.28
N ALA A 170 -26.75 -16.07 -4.48
CA ALA A 170 -25.35 -16.25 -4.14
C ALA A 170 -25.07 -17.58 -3.44
N LEU A 171 -25.95 -18.01 -2.52
CA LEU A 171 -25.84 -19.30 -1.85
C LEU A 171 -26.00 -20.46 -2.85
N LYS A 172 -27.01 -20.38 -3.73
CA LYS A 172 -27.27 -21.40 -4.75
C LYS A 172 -26.18 -21.47 -5.82
N MET A 173 -25.49 -20.37 -6.09
CA MET A 173 -24.40 -20.28 -7.06
C MET A 173 -23.08 -20.88 -6.57
N GLN A 174 -22.86 -21.00 -5.26
CA GLN A 174 -21.60 -21.50 -4.69
C GLN A 174 -21.10 -22.83 -5.30
N PRO A 175 -21.92 -23.90 -5.42
CA PRO A 175 -21.45 -25.15 -6.02
C PRO A 175 -21.01 -24.97 -7.47
N TYR A 176 -21.72 -24.14 -8.25
CA TYR A 176 -21.39 -23.89 -9.66
C TYR A 176 -20.11 -23.06 -9.81
N VAL A 177 -19.93 -22.03 -8.99
CA VAL A 177 -18.70 -21.22 -8.99
C VAL A 177 -17.50 -22.09 -8.58
N LYS A 178 -17.66 -22.96 -7.57
CA LYS A 178 -16.57 -23.80 -7.07
C LYS A 178 -16.13 -24.87 -8.08
N ALA A 179 -17.07 -25.39 -8.87
CA ALA A 179 -16.82 -26.40 -9.89
C ALA A 179 -16.66 -25.82 -11.30
N ASP A 180 -16.54 -24.49 -11.42
CA ASP A 180 -16.49 -23.75 -12.69
C ASP A 180 -17.62 -24.12 -13.67
N MET A 181 -18.83 -24.42 -13.19
CA MET A 181 -19.98 -24.84 -14.01
C MET A 181 -20.70 -23.64 -14.64
N GLY A 182 -20.19 -23.14 -15.77
CA GLY A 182 -20.70 -21.93 -16.43
C GLY A 182 -22.14 -22.06 -16.97
N ARG A 183 -22.48 -23.20 -17.58
CA ARG A 183 -23.80 -23.43 -18.19
C ARG A 183 -24.91 -23.51 -17.15
N GLU A 184 -24.67 -24.27 -16.09
CA GLU A 184 -25.59 -24.46 -14.97
C GLU A 184 -25.77 -23.16 -14.20
N ALA A 185 -24.68 -22.41 -13.96
CA ALA A 185 -24.76 -21.08 -13.36
C ALA A 185 -25.58 -20.12 -14.23
N GLN A 186 -25.37 -20.11 -15.54
CA GLN A 186 -26.16 -19.28 -16.46
C GLN A 186 -27.64 -19.63 -16.41
N SER A 187 -27.98 -20.92 -16.45
CA SER A 187 -29.38 -21.36 -16.36
C SER A 187 -30.02 -20.94 -15.03
N LEU A 188 -29.29 -21.03 -13.91
CA LEU A 188 -29.79 -20.58 -12.62
C LEU A 188 -30.03 -19.06 -12.62
N LEU A 189 -29.09 -18.27 -13.15
CA LEU A 189 -29.24 -16.82 -13.25
C LEU A 189 -30.46 -16.44 -14.09
N GLU A 190 -30.62 -17.03 -15.28
CA GLU A 190 -31.72 -16.73 -16.20
C GLU A 190 -33.08 -17.17 -15.65
N SER A 191 -33.11 -18.17 -14.76
CA SER A 191 -34.31 -18.62 -14.05
C SER A 191 -34.67 -17.77 -12.82
N THR A 192 -33.83 -16.82 -12.41
CA THR A 192 -34.01 -16.02 -11.19
C THR A 192 -34.57 -14.63 -11.52
N PRO A 193 -35.90 -14.39 -11.41
CA PRO A 193 -36.48 -13.07 -11.63
C PRO A 193 -36.25 -12.14 -10.42
N GLY A 194 -36.39 -10.83 -10.65
CA GLY A 194 -36.45 -9.83 -9.57
C GLY A 194 -35.11 -9.33 -9.04
N LEU A 195 -33.99 -9.69 -9.68
CA LEU A 195 -32.66 -9.15 -9.34
C LEU A 195 -32.58 -7.66 -9.65
N THR A 196 -31.85 -6.92 -8.80
CA THR A 196 -31.46 -5.55 -9.14
C THR A 196 -30.54 -5.53 -10.36
N PRO A 197 -30.54 -4.45 -11.17
CA PRO A 197 -29.67 -4.33 -12.34
C PRO A 197 -28.18 -4.53 -12.01
N GLU A 198 -27.73 -4.04 -10.87
CA GLU A 198 -26.35 -4.18 -10.42
C GLU A 198 -26.01 -5.63 -10.05
N ALA A 199 -26.91 -6.33 -9.32
CA ALA A 199 -26.71 -7.74 -8.97
C ALA A 199 -26.73 -8.65 -10.20
N LEU A 200 -27.61 -8.36 -11.16
CA LEU A 200 -27.65 -9.04 -12.45
C LEU A 200 -26.32 -8.85 -13.20
N THR A 201 -25.81 -7.63 -13.27
CA THR A 201 -24.54 -7.29 -13.94
C THR A 201 -23.36 -8.02 -13.28
N GLU A 202 -23.33 -8.06 -11.95
CA GLU A 202 -22.32 -8.79 -11.18
C GLU A 202 -22.30 -10.28 -11.53
N TRP A 203 -23.46 -10.95 -11.50
CA TRP A 203 -23.54 -12.38 -11.81
C TRP A 203 -23.24 -12.68 -13.27
N GLN A 204 -23.67 -11.83 -14.21
CA GLN A 204 -23.31 -11.98 -15.62
C GLN A 204 -21.79 -11.92 -15.82
N GLN A 205 -21.11 -10.99 -15.14
CA GLN A 205 -19.64 -10.89 -15.18
C GLN A 205 -18.97 -12.12 -14.57
N LYS A 206 -19.44 -12.59 -13.42
CA LYS A 206 -18.88 -13.78 -12.74
C LYS A 206 -19.02 -15.03 -13.61
N ILE A 207 -20.15 -15.20 -14.27
CA ILE A 207 -20.38 -16.33 -15.19
C ILE A 207 -19.52 -16.19 -16.45
N ALA A 208 -19.38 -14.98 -17.00
CA ALA A 208 -18.44 -14.72 -18.09
C ALA A 208 -17.00 -15.10 -17.69
N TRP A 209 -16.60 -14.81 -16.45
CA TRP A 209 -15.30 -15.19 -15.92
C TRP A 209 -15.14 -16.72 -15.80
N ILE A 210 -16.16 -17.44 -15.34
CA ILE A 210 -16.16 -18.91 -15.31
C ILE A 210 -15.92 -19.47 -16.72
N TYR A 211 -16.69 -19.03 -17.72
CA TYR A 211 -16.48 -19.47 -19.11
C TYR A 211 -15.07 -19.16 -19.62
N PHE A 212 -14.54 -17.98 -19.29
CA PHE A 212 -13.16 -17.61 -19.64
C PHE A 212 -12.12 -18.54 -18.98
N LEU A 213 -12.31 -18.93 -17.72
CA LEU A 213 -11.42 -19.89 -17.04
C LEU A 213 -11.48 -21.28 -17.67
N GLN A 214 -12.64 -21.70 -18.15
CA GLN A 214 -12.82 -22.96 -18.89
C GLN A 214 -12.23 -22.93 -20.31
N GLY A 215 -11.85 -21.74 -20.82
CA GLY A 215 -11.39 -21.56 -22.20
C GLY A 215 -12.53 -21.49 -23.22
N ASP A 216 -13.79 -21.40 -22.77
CA ASP A 216 -14.94 -21.17 -23.63
C ASP A 216 -15.10 -19.66 -23.89
N ASP A 217 -14.18 -19.13 -24.69
CA ASP A 217 -14.13 -17.70 -24.99
C ASP A 217 -15.39 -17.22 -25.76
N VAL A 218 -16.12 -18.12 -26.44
CA VAL A 218 -17.36 -17.78 -27.15
C VAL A 218 -18.46 -17.43 -26.15
N ASN A 219 -18.75 -18.31 -25.21
CA ASN A 219 -19.74 -18.05 -24.18
C ASN A 219 -19.30 -16.96 -23.20
N ALA A 220 -17.99 -16.86 -22.92
CA ALA A 220 -17.42 -15.78 -22.13
C ALA A 220 -17.74 -14.41 -22.75
N ARG A 221 -17.56 -14.25 -24.07
CA ARG A 221 -17.90 -13.00 -24.78
C ARG A 221 -19.38 -12.68 -24.76
N VAL A 222 -20.25 -13.68 -24.92
CA VAL A 222 -21.71 -13.49 -24.86
C VAL A 222 -22.13 -12.98 -23.47
N MET A 223 -21.66 -13.61 -22.40
CA MET A 223 -21.99 -13.17 -21.04
C MET A 223 -21.33 -11.85 -20.67
N ALA A 224 -20.09 -11.61 -21.12
CA ALA A 224 -19.40 -10.33 -20.97
C ALA A 224 -20.13 -9.19 -21.70
N ALA A 225 -20.76 -9.46 -22.84
CA ALA A 225 -21.61 -8.50 -23.56
C ALA A 225 -22.83 -8.10 -22.73
N LYS A 226 -23.52 -9.07 -22.12
CA LYS A 226 -24.63 -8.76 -21.20
C LYS A 226 -24.17 -7.90 -20.01
N ALA A 227 -23.04 -8.27 -19.41
CA ALA A 227 -22.50 -7.54 -18.26
C ALA A 227 -22.04 -6.12 -18.63
N GLN A 228 -21.37 -5.91 -19.76
CA GLN A 228 -20.85 -4.58 -20.11
C GLN A 228 -21.95 -3.56 -20.45
N ASP A 229 -23.13 -4.02 -20.84
CA ASP A 229 -24.33 -3.20 -21.08
C ASP A 229 -25.11 -2.93 -19.77
N GLY A 230 -24.67 -3.55 -18.67
CA GLY A 230 -25.20 -3.36 -17.34
C GLY A 230 -24.71 -2.07 -16.66
N VAL A 231 -24.72 -2.09 -15.33
CA VAL A 231 -24.46 -0.90 -14.51
C VAL A 231 -23.33 -1.10 -13.49
N GLY A 232 -22.70 0.01 -13.10
CA GLY A 232 -21.67 0.04 -12.06
C GLY A 232 -20.32 -0.54 -12.47
N ASP A 233 -19.45 -0.76 -11.48
CA ASP A 233 -18.08 -1.24 -11.69
C ASP A 233 -18.03 -2.65 -12.32
N TRP A 234 -19.05 -3.47 -12.08
CA TRP A 234 -19.15 -4.81 -12.68
C TRP A 234 -19.33 -4.76 -14.19
N ALA A 235 -19.93 -3.71 -14.76
CA ALA A 235 -20.00 -3.54 -16.21
C ALA A 235 -18.62 -3.34 -16.83
N VAL A 236 -17.74 -2.59 -16.15
CA VAL A 236 -16.34 -2.42 -16.56
C VAL A 236 -15.59 -3.75 -16.47
N GLN A 237 -15.82 -4.53 -15.41
CA GLN A 237 -15.27 -5.88 -15.27
C GLN A 237 -15.79 -6.83 -16.36
N GLY A 238 -17.07 -6.73 -16.74
CA GLY A 238 -17.65 -7.48 -17.87
C GLY A 238 -16.92 -7.18 -19.17
N ARG A 239 -16.73 -5.90 -19.48
CA ARG A 239 -15.95 -5.46 -20.65
C ARG A 239 -14.52 -5.99 -20.63
N TRP A 240 -13.87 -6.03 -19.46
CA TRP A 240 -12.54 -6.59 -19.29
C TRP A 240 -12.47 -8.08 -19.68
N VAL A 241 -13.43 -8.90 -19.21
CA VAL A 241 -13.50 -10.32 -19.60
C VAL A 241 -13.74 -10.47 -21.11
N GLY A 242 -14.64 -9.66 -21.68
CA GLY A 242 -14.91 -9.67 -23.12
C GLY A 242 -13.66 -9.34 -23.95
N ALA A 243 -12.87 -8.36 -23.52
CA ALA A 243 -11.62 -7.97 -24.17
C ALA A 243 -10.54 -9.08 -24.10
N LEU A 244 -10.39 -9.72 -22.93
CA LEU A 244 -9.46 -10.85 -22.76
C LEU A 244 -9.85 -12.05 -23.63
N SER A 245 -11.14 -12.36 -23.70
CA SER A 245 -11.67 -13.45 -24.52
C SER A 245 -11.49 -13.16 -26.02
N ALA A 246 -11.72 -11.90 -26.44
CA ALA A 246 -11.45 -11.46 -27.81
C ALA A 246 -9.96 -11.58 -28.18
N TRP A 247 -9.07 -11.23 -27.24
CA TRP A 247 -7.64 -11.38 -27.41
C TRP A 247 -7.22 -12.84 -27.63
N ARG A 248 -7.76 -13.79 -26.84
CA ARG A 248 -7.50 -15.23 -27.03
C ARG A 248 -7.99 -15.77 -28.37
N GLN A 249 -9.06 -15.20 -28.90
CA GLN A 249 -9.62 -15.53 -30.21
C GLN A 249 -8.89 -14.87 -31.39
N ASN A 250 -7.78 -14.16 -31.15
CA ASN A 250 -7.05 -13.36 -32.15
C ASN A 250 -7.90 -12.24 -32.80
N ASP A 251 -8.95 -11.80 -32.12
CA ASP A 251 -9.80 -10.69 -32.56
C ASP A 251 -9.28 -9.38 -31.94
N CYS A 252 -8.20 -8.86 -32.52
CA CYS A 252 -7.48 -7.71 -31.97
C CYS A 252 -8.34 -6.43 -31.97
N ALA A 253 -9.28 -6.26 -32.91
CA ALA A 253 -10.10 -5.06 -33.02
C ALA A 253 -11.11 -4.95 -31.85
N ASN A 254 -11.76 -6.06 -31.50
CA ASN A 254 -12.65 -6.10 -30.34
C ASN A 254 -11.88 -6.09 -29.03
N ALA A 255 -10.70 -6.72 -28.99
CA ALA A 255 -9.82 -6.66 -27.82
C ALA A 255 -9.40 -5.21 -27.52
N GLU A 256 -8.93 -4.47 -28.53
CA GLU A 256 -8.54 -3.07 -28.39
C GLU A 256 -9.69 -2.21 -27.89
N THR A 257 -10.85 -2.28 -28.56
CA THR A 257 -12.03 -1.47 -28.21
C THR A 257 -12.54 -1.79 -26.80
N GLY A 258 -12.48 -3.07 -26.42
CA GLY A 258 -12.81 -3.53 -25.07
C GLY A 258 -11.87 -2.94 -24.03
N PHE A 259 -10.55 -3.10 -24.20
CA PHE A 259 -9.56 -2.57 -23.27
C PHE A 259 -9.59 -1.03 -23.19
N GLU A 260 -9.76 -0.34 -24.31
CA GLU A 260 -9.93 1.13 -24.31
C GLU A 260 -11.13 1.57 -23.46
N GLY A 261 -12.27 0.88 -23.62
CA GLY A 261 -13.45 1.15 -22.83
C GLY A 261 -13.28 0.86 -21.33
N VAL A 262 -12.47 -0.14 -20.97
CA VAL A 262 -12.09 -0.41 -19.58
C VAL A 262 -11.20 0.72 -19.04
N ALA A 263 -10.17 1.12 -19.78
CA ALA A 263 -9.27 2.20 -19.38
C ALA A 263 -10.02 3.52 -19.13
N ALA A 264 -11.02 3.82 -19.96
CA ALA A 264 -11.83 5.03 -19.84
C ALA A 264 -12.75 5.08 -18.61
N ARG A 265 -13.20 3.91 -18.10
CA ARG A 265 -14.25 3.83 -17.07
C ARG A 265 -13.83 3.19 -15.75
N ALA A 266 -12.72 2.46 -15.72
CA ALA A 266 -12.25 1.76 -14.52
C ALA A 266 -12.01 2.74 -13.37
N GLY A 267 -12.66 2.54 -12.22
CA GLY A 267 -12.38 3.31 -11.00
C GLY A 267 -11.08 2.90 -10.31
N ASP A 268 -10.63 1.66 -10.54
CA ASP A 268 -9.39 1.11 -9.99
C ASP A 268 -8.17 1.45 -10.88
N VAL A 269 -7.10 1.91 -10.24
CA VAL A 269 -5.87 2.33 -10.92
C VAL A 269 -5.16 1.14 -11.55
N ASP A 270 -5.12 -0.01 -10.86
CA ASP A 270 -4.48 -1.22 -11.37
C ASP A 270 -5.19 -1.74 -12.63
N LEU A 271 -6.52 -1.82 -12.60
CA LEU A 271 -7.32 -2.21 -13.77
C LEU A 271 -7.17 -1.22 -14.92
N ARG A 272 -7.15 0.08 -14.64
CA ARG A 272 -6.96 1.11 -15.67
C ARG A 272 -5.59 0.98 -16.35
N ALA A 273 -4.52 0.82 -15.56
CA ALA A 273 -3.17 0.61 -16.08
C ALA A 273 -3.08 -0.69 -16.89
N ALA A 274 -3.69 -1.77 -16.41
CA ALA A 274 -3.79 -3.03 -17.13
C ALA A 274 -4.46 -2.85 -18.50
N ALA A 275 -5.60 -2.18 -18.53
CA ALA A 275 -6.35 -1.94 -19.75
C ALA A 275 -5.56 -1.11 -20.77
N LEU A 276 -4.87 -0.05 -20.35
CA LEU A 276 -4.00 0.73 -21.24
C LEU A 276 -2.84 -0.12 -21.80
N TYR A 277 -2.19 -0.90 -20.94
CA TYR A 277 -1.10 -1.78 -21.35
C TYR A 277 -1.58 -2.85 -22.35
N TRP A 278 -2.66 -3.56 -22.04
CA TRP A 278 -3.21 -4.59 -22.92
C TRP A 278 -3.79 -4.03 -24.22
N ALA A 279 -4.36 -2.82 -24.19
CA ALA A 279 -4.75 -2.12 -25.41
C ALA A 279 -3.55 -1.83 -26.32
N SER A 280 -2.40 -1.44 -25.77
CA SER A 280 -1.17 -1.23 -26.57
C SER A 280 -0.69 -2.52 -27.25
N ARG A 281 -0.91 -3.68 -26.61
CA ARG A 281 -0.63 -4.99 -27.21
C ARG A 281 -1.64 -5.34 -28.31
N ALA A 282 -2.92 -5.02 -28.10
CA ALA A 282 -3.95 -5.14 -29.13
C ALA A 282 -3.60 -4.30 -30.35
N ASP A 283 -3.19 -3.04 -30.17
CA ASP A 283 -2.73 -2.16 -31.25
C ASP A 283 -1.56 -2.76 -32.03
N MET A 284 -0.57 -3.34 -31.33
CA MET A 284 0.59 -3.98 -31.97
C MET A 284 0.17 -5.12 -32.90
N VAL A 285 -0.74 -6.00 -32.45
CA VAL A 285 -1.26 -7.10 -33.28
C VAL A 285 -2.14 -6.58 -34.41
N CYS A 286 -2.92 -5.52 -34.16
CA CYS A 286 -3.76 -4.85 -35.15
C CYS A 286 -2.98 -3.89 -36.09
N SER A 287 -1.64 -3.87 -36.04
CA SER A 287 -0.79 -3.01 -36.87
C SER A 287 -1.10 -1.51 -36.75
N ARG A 288 -1.33 -1.04 -35.52
CA ARG A 288 -1.60 0.38 -35.18
C ARG A 288 -0.47 1.02 -34.34
N PRO A 289 0.74 1.18 -34.91
CA PRO A 289 1.89 1.67 -34.16
C PRO A 289 1.73 3.11 -33.63
N ASP A 290 0.90 3.91 -34.30
CA ASP A 290 0.57 5.29 -33.94
C ASP A 290 -0.05 5.44 -32.54
N LYS A 291 -0.74 4.40 -32.06
CA LYS A 291 -1.41 4.41 -30.75
C LYS A 291 -0.56 3.87 -29.60
N ILE A 292 0.40 3.00 -29.90
CA ILE A 292 1.13 2.20 -28.89
C ILE A 292 1.84 3.10 -27.88
N GLU A 293 2.66 4.04 -28.35
CA GLU A 293 3.45 4.90 -27.48
C GLU A 293 2.57 5.73 -26.55
N GLY A 294 1.47 6.30 -27.08
CA GLY A 294 0.51 7.07 -26.30
C GLY A 294 -0.14 6.25 -25.19
N ARG A 295 -0.59 5.02 -25.49
CA ARG A 295 -1.18 4.11 -24.49
C ARG A 295 -0.18 3.67 -23.43
N LEU A 296 1.06 3.35 -23.82
CA LEU A 296 2.12 2.99 -22.88
C LEU A 296 2.47 4.17 -21.97
N LYS A 297 2.57 5.40 -22.51
CA LYS A 297 2.82 6.59 -21.68
C LYS A 297 1.70 6.85 -20.69
N ALA A 298 0.44 6.64 -21.10
CA ALA A 298 -0.70 6.74 -20.19
C ALA A 298 -0.65 5.67 -19.09
N ALA A 299 -0.31 4.42 -19.41
CA ALA A 299 -0.13 3.37 -18.41
C ALA A 299 1.05 3.67 -17.45
N ALA A 300 2.16 4.21 -17.97
CA ALA A 300 3.37 4.52 -17.23
C ALA A 300 3.23 5.64 -16.19
N GLN A 301 2.15 6.42 -16.25
CA GLN A 301 1.77 7.38 -15.21
C GLN A 301 1.39 6.67 -13.90
N PHE A 302 0.88 5.43 -13.98
CA PHE A 302 0.52 4.61 -12.84
C PHE A 302 1.71 3.76 -12.36
N GLY A 303 2.81 4.43 -12.00
CA GLY A 303 4.11 3.81 -11.71
C GLY A 303 4.13 2.81 -10.55
N GLU A 304 3.10 2.81 -9.71
CA GLU A 304 2.96 1.85 -8.61
C GLU A 304 2.30 0.55 -9.06
N SER A 305 1.47 0.60 -10.11
CA SER A 305 0.75 -0.57 -10.63
C SER A 305 1.70 -1.50 -11.39
N PHE A 306 1.42 -2.80 -11.34
CA PHE A 306 2.21 -3.80 -12.07
C PHE A 306 2.31 -3.48 -13.57
N TYR A 307 1.19 -3.15 -14.20
CA TYR A 307 1.15 -2.85 -15.64
C TYR A 307 1.73 -1.47 -15.98
N GLY A 308 1.68 -0.51 -15.05
CA GLY A 308 2.38 0.75 -15.22
C GLY A 308 3.89 0.58 -15.17
N GLN A 309 4.42 -0.24 -14.26
CA GLN A 309 5.86 -0.59 -14.22
C GLN A 309 6.30 -1.32 -15.50
N LEU A 310 5.48 -2.25 -15.98
CA LEU A 310 5.76 -2.94 -17.24
C LEU A 310 5.78 -1.98 -18.43
N ALA A 311 4.84 -1.03 -18.48
CA ALA A 311 4.83 0.01 -19.51
C ALA A 311 6.07 0.92 -19.43
N ARG A 312 6.49 1.30 -18.22
CA ARG A 312 7.73 2.08 -17.99
C ARG A 312 8.96 1.34 -18.49
N GLN A 313 9.06 0.05 -18.17
CA GLN A 313 10.14 -0.81 -18.65
C GLN A 313 10.16 -0.88 -20.18
N GLN A 314 9.01 -1.07 -20.81
CA GLN A 314 8.89 -1.12 -22.28
C GLN A 314 9.26 0.22 -22.94
N LEU A 315 8.98 1.34 -22.28
CA LEU A 315 9.39 2.68 -22.73
C LEU A 315 10.82 3.05 -22.34
N ALA A 316 11.58 2.12 -21.73
CA ALA A 316 12.92 2.36 -21.20
C ALA A 316 13.00 3.58 -20.27
N MET A 317 11.92 3.87 -19.53
CA MET A 317 11.90 4.94 -18.53
C MET A 317 12.73 4.51 -17.33
N LYS A 318 13.71 5.35 -16.96
CA LYS A 318 14.45 5.16 -15.72
C LYS A 318 13.57 5.57 -14.55
N ASP A 319 13.41 4.69 -13.58
CA ASP A 319 12.85 5.09 -12.29
C ASP A 319 13.82 6.08 -11.65
N LYS A 320 13.25 7.16 -11.09
CA LYS A 320 14.00 8.02 -10.18
C LYS A 320 14.25 7.13 -8.97
N GLY A 321 15.42 6.50 -8.91
CA GLY A 321 15.75 5.55 -7.85
C GLY A 321 15.35 6.15 -6.51
N THR A 322 14.56 5.40 -5.73
CA THR A 322 14.26 5.76 -4.35
C THR A 322 15.61 5.98 -3.69
N SER A 323 15.87 7.18 -3.19
CA SER A 323 17.06 7.38 -2.35
C SER A 323 16.89 6.40 -1.20
N VAL A 324 17.70 5.34 -1.18
CA VAL A 324 17.76 4.45 -0.04
C VAL A 324 18.29 5.32 1.08
N GLY A 325 17.37 5.85 1.89
CA GLY A 325 17.66 6.68 3.03
C GLY A 325 18.30 5.79 4.09
N GLY A 326 19.58 5.48 3.91
CA GLY A 326 20.41 5.11 5.03
C GLY A 326 20.46 6.33 5.96
N LEU A 327 20.15 6.14 7.24
CA LEU A 327 20.52 7.11 8.27
C LEU A 327 22.04 7.21 8.24
N VAL A 328 22.58 8.24 7.59
CA VAL A 328 24.03 8.39 7.50
C VAL A 328 24.50 9.06 8.80
N ALA A 329 25.67 8.70 9.34
CA ALA A 329 26.27 9.45 10.45
C ALA A 329 26.37 10.97 10.23
N SER A 330 26.32 11.44 8.97
CA SER A 330 26.20 12.87 8.63
C SER A 330 24.87 13.48 9.04
N ASP A 331 23.76 12.75 8.94
CA ASP A 331 22.43 13.24 9.30
C ASP A 331 22.36 13.49 10.80
N TRP A 332 22.98 12.62 11.60
CA TRP A 332 23.11 12.81 13.05
C TRP A 332 23.89 14.06 13.44
N LYS A 333 24.89 14.48 12.65
CA LYS A 333 25.60 15.76 12.89
C LYS A 333 24.72 16.98 12.60
N VAL A 334 23.74 16.85 11.70
CA VAL A 334 22.78 17.91 11.41
C VAL A 334 21.70 17.97 12.49
N VAL A 335 21.14 16.82 12.88
CA VAL A 335 20.11 16.71 13.92
C VAL A 335 20.64 17.15 15.27
N GLY A 336 21.84 16.73 15.67
CA GLY A 336 22.43 17.08 16.97
C GLY A 336 22.75 18.57 17.16
N LYS A 337 22.66 19.40 16.11
CA LYS A 337 22.80 20.86 16.19
C LYS A 337 21.48 21.59 16.36
N ARG A 338 20.34 20.90 16.26
CA ARG A 338 19.04 21.53 16.42
C ARG A 338 18.74 21.72 17.92
N PRO A 339 18.29 22.92 18.34
CA PRO A 339 17.65 23.05 19.64
C PRO A 339 16.39 22.18 19.64
N ASN A 340 16.09 21.54 20.78
CA ASN A 340 15.00 20.57 20.88
C ASN A 340 13.65 21.09 20.40
#